data_AF-A0A972Q543-F1
#
_entry.id   AF-A0A972Q543-F1
#
_cell.length_a   1.000
_cell.length_b   1.000
_cell.length_c   1.000
_cell.angle_alpha   90.00
_cell.angle_beta   90.00
_cell.angle_gamma   90.00
#
_symmetry.space_group_name_H-M   'P 1'
#
loop_
_entity.id
_entity.type
_entity.pdbx_description
1 polymer ?
#
loop_
_entity_poly.entity_id
_entity_poly.type
_entity_poly.pdbx_seq_one_letter_code
_entity_poly.pdbx_strand_id
1 'polypeptide(L)'
;MSDFEVRKGPKPEELKGRYEPSLLAEMFRRMNLIREFELRAIEERRGGLIPGFIHSCVGQEATAAGACLALNADDVITSTHRGHGHLIGKGGEARYMTA
;
A
#
# COMPACT_ATOMS: atom_id res chain seq x y z
N MET A 1 -1.14 -33.37 -3.63
CA MET A 1 -1.01 -31.93 -3.36
C MET A 1 0.43 -31.72 -2.97
N SER A 2 1.22 -31.02 -3.77
CA SER A 2 2.63 -30.77 -3.46
C SER A 2 2.73 -29.91 -2.20
N ASP A 3 3.57 -30.32 -1.25
CA ASP A 3 3.88 -29.55 -0.05
C ASP A 3 4.42 -28.17 -0.44
N PHE A 4 3.59 -27.14 -0.30
CA PHE A 4 4.03 -25.76 -0.42
C PHE A 4 4.76 -25.39 0.87
N GLU A 5 6.09 -25.51 0.86
CA GLU A 5 6.90 -24.91 1.93
C GLU A 5 6.82 -23.38 1.82
N VAL A 6 6.26 -22.75 2.84
CA VAL A 6 6.31 -21.29 2.97
C VAL A 6 7.76 -20.89 3.23
N ARG A 7 8.40 -20.28 2.23
CA ARG A 7 9.73 -19.68 2.41
C ARG A 7 9.68 -18.66 3.54
N LYS A 8 10.48 -18.87 4.59
CA LYS A 8 10.69 -17.85 5.61
C LYS A 8 11.45 -16.68 4.99
N GLY A 9 10.93 -15.47 5.19
CA GLY A 9 11.64 -14.25 4.86
C GLY A 9 12.88 -14.05 5.74
N PRO A 10 13.79 -13.14 5.34
CA PRO A 10 14.95 -12.77 6.16
C PRO A 10 14.51 -12.23 7.52
N LYS A 11 15.29 -12.50 8.57
CA LYS A 11 15.01 -11.94 9.90
C LYS A 11 15.34 -10.43 9.93
N PRO A 12 14.68 -9.61 10.77
CA PRO A 12 14.93 -8.16 10.82
C PRO A 12 16.40 -7.76 10.99
N GLU A 13 17.17 -8.56 11.71
CA GLU A 13 18.58 -8.38 12.04
C GLU A 13 19.45 -8.56 10.79
N GLU A 14 19.02 -9.42 9.87
CA GLU A 14 19.65 -9.66 8.57
C GLU A 14 19.35 -8.55 7.56
N LEU A 15 18.38 -7.68 7.86
CA LEU A 15 18.00 -6.53 7.03
C LEU A 15 18.65 -5.23 7.49
N LYS A 16 19.31 -5.21 8.65
CA LYS A 16 19.89 -4.00 9.22
C LYS A 16 20.99 -3.44 8.31
N GLY A 17 20.85 -2.17 7.92
CA GLY A 17 21.78 -1.48 7.03
C GLY A 17 21.65 -1.86 5.55
N ARG A 18 20.68 -2.71 5.16
CA ARG A 18 20.47 -3.12 3.77
C ARG A 18 19.81 -2.03 2.91
N TYR A 19 19.06 -1.13 3.54
CA TYR A 19 18.32 -0.07 2.87
C TYR A 19 18.67 1.28 3.47
N GLU A 20 18.69 2.29 2.60
CA GLU A 20 18.86 3.67 3.03
C GLU A 20 17.75 4.08 4.01
N PRO A 21 18.07 4.78 5.12
CA PRO A 21 17.08 5.23 6.08
C PRO A 21 15.97 6.08 5.47
N SER A 22 16.29 6.87 4.44
CA SER A 22 15.33 7.70 3.70
C SER A 22 14.30 6.86 2.95
N LEU A 23 14.71 5.74 2.34
CA LEU A 23 13.81 4.81 1.68
C LEU A 23 12.86 4.14 2.69
N LEU A 24 13.39 3.72 3.84
CA LEU A 24 12.57 3.12 4.90
C LEU A 24 11.55 4.11 5.45
N ALA A 25 11.94 5.38 5.64
CA ALA A 25 11.02 6.44 6.05
C ALA A 25 9.94 6.72 5.00
N GLU A 26 10.31 6.70 3.70
CA GLU A 26 9.35 6.82 2.59
C GLU A 26 8.36 5.65 2.56
N MET A 27 8.84 4.41 2.68
CA MET A 27 8.00 3.22 2.76
C MET A 27 7.02 3.32 3.94
N PHE A 28 7.51 3.68 5.13
CA PHE A 28 6.68 3.84 6.32
C PHE A 28 5.62 4.92 6.11
N ARG A 29 6.00 6.09 5.57
CA ARG A 29 5.05 7.18 5.31
C ARG A 29 3.98 6.77 4.29
N ARG A 30 4.35 6.11 3.20
CA ARG A 30 3.37 5.63 2.20
C ARG A 30 2.43 4.60 2.81
N MET A 31 2.96 3.61 3.53
CA MET A 31 2.12 2.60 4.20
C MET A 31 1.15 3.23 5.19
N ASN A 32 1.61 4.20 5.98
CA ASN A 32 0.76 4.88 6.96
C ASN A 32 -0.32 5.73 6.26
N LEU A 33 0.04 6.48 5.21
CA LEU A 33 -0.94 7.26 4.44
C LEU A 33 -2.01 6.35 3.80
N ILE A 34 -1.61 5.20 3.24
CA ILE A 34 -2.55 4.22 2.70
C ILE A 34 -3.47 3.70 3.79
N ARG A 35 -2.93 3.31 4.95
CA ARG A 35 -3.72 2.82 6.10
C ARG A 35 -4.76 3.86 6.53
N GLU A 36 -4.33 5.10 6.76
CA GLU A 36 -5.23 6.16 7.23
C GLU A 36 -6.30 6.50 6.20
N PHE A 37 -5.94 6.58 4.91
CA PHE A 37 -6.90 6.79 3.84
C PHE A 37 -7.96 5.68 3.81
N GLU A 38 -7.52 4.42 3.88
CA GLU A 38 -8.41 3.27 3.85
C GLU A 38 -9.34 3.20 5.06
N LEU A 39 -8.81 3.42 6.27
CA LEU A 39 -9.62 3.47 7.49
C LEU A 39 -10.65 4.60 7.43
N ARG A 40 -10.25 5.78 6.93
CA ARG A 40 -11.17 6.89 6.73
C ARG A 40 -12.25 6.55 5.71
N ALA A 41 -11.89 5.97 4.57
CA ALA A 41 -12.85 5.54 3.55
C ALA A 41 -13.84 4.50 4.11
N ILE A 42 -13.37 3.57 4.96
CA ILE A 42 -14.24 2.61 5.67
C ILE A 42 -15.24 3.33 6.56
N GLU A 43 -14.81 4.34 7.32
CA GLU A 43 -15.69 5.08 8.21
C GLU A 43 -16.73 5.91 7.45
N GLU A 44 -16.29 6.65 6.44
CA GLU A 44 -17.16 7.42 5.54
C GLU A 44 -18.19 6.53 4.85
N ARG A 45 -17.76 5.34 4.43
CA ARG A 45 -18.65 4.35 3.86
C ARG A 45 -19.69 3.87 4.87
N ARG A 46 -19.30 3.57 6.10
CA ARG A 46 -20.22 3.17 7.17
C ARG A 46 -21.21 4.29 7.51
N GLY A 47 -20.78 5.54 7.43
CA GLY A 47 -21.62 6.73 7.58
C GLY A 47 -22.56 7.01 6.41
N GLY A 48 -22.49 6.22 5.32
CA GLY A 48 -23.35 6.39 4.15
C GLY A 48 -22.91 7.48 3.17
N LEU A 49 -21.73 8.07 3.37
CA LEU A 49 -21.22 9.17 2.54
C LEU A 49 -20.56 8.68 1.24
N ILE A 50 -20.14 7.42 1.19
CA ILE A 50 -19.62 6.78 -0.02
C ILE A 50 -20.64 5.76 -0.54
N PRO A 51 -21.29 5.99 -1.71
CA PRO A 51 -22.21 5.02 -2.31
C PRO A 51 -21.48 3.79 -2.89
N GLY A 52 -22.19 2.70 -3.16
CA GLY A 52 -21.60 1.54 -3.86
C GLY A 52 -20.87 0.53 -2.99
N PHE A 53 -19.57 0.31 -3.18
CA PHE A 53 -18.72 -0.51 -2.31
C PHE A 53 -17.32 0.11 -2.24
N ILE A 54 -16.62 -0.11 -1.14
CA ILE A 54 -15.18 0.13 -1.06
C ILE A 54 -14.47 -1.22 -0.95
N HIS A 55 -13.32 -1.34 -1.60
CA HIS A 55 -12.51 -2.54 -1.52
C HIS A 55 -11.18 -2.20 -0.89
N SER A 56 -11.15 -2.34 0.43
CA SER A 56 -10.00 -1.91 1.18
C SER A 56 -8.78 -2.82 0.98
N CYS A 57 -7.59 -2.21 0.96
CA CYS A 57 -6.30 -2.89 1.04
C CYS A 57 -5.68 -2.84 2.46
N VAL A 58 -6.47 -2.62 3.51
CA VAL A 58 -5.96 -2.68 4.90
C VAL A 58 -5.25 -4.01 5.16
N GLY A 59 -4.02 -3.93 5.68
CA GLY A 59 -3.13 -5.07 5.91
C GLY A 59 -2.27 -5.46 4.70
N GLN A 60 -2.45 -4.81 3.55
CA GLN A 60 -1.70 -5.05 2.30
C GLN A 60 -0.92 -3.80 1.85
N GLU A 61 -0.70 -2.83 2.74
CA GLU A 61 -0.08 -1.55 2.40
C GLU A 61 1.37 -1.74 1.95
N ALA A 62 2.08 -2.68 2.57
CA ALA A 62 3.46 -3.01 2.22
C ALA A 62 3.58 -3.50 0.77
N THR A 63 2.59 -4.24 0.27
CA THR A 63 2.56 -4.69 -1.13
C THR A 63 2.47 -3.49 -2.07
N ALA A 64 1.54 -2.57 -1.80
CA ALA A 64 1.34 -1.41 -2.66
C ALA A 64 2.52 -0.44 -2.61
N ALA A 65 2.99 -0.07 -1.41
CA ALA A 65 4.11 0.84 -1.25
C ALA A 65 5.43 0.24 -1.77
N GLY A 66 5.72 -1.01 -1.40
CA GLY A 66 6.94 -1.69 -1.81
C GLY A 66 7.03 -1.92 -3.31
N ALA A 67 5.95 -2.41 -3.94
CA ALA A 67 5.91 -2.61 -5.38
C ALA A 67 6.10 -1.28 -6.13
N CYS A 68 5.39 -0.22 -5.74
CA CYS A 68 5.45 1.05 -6.46
C CYS A 68 6.76 1.81 -6.26
N LEU A 69 7.41 1.70 -5.09
CA LEU A 69 8.71 2.31 -4.84
C LEU A 69 9.87 1.61 -5.55
N ALA A 70 9.67 0.36 -5.98
CA ALA A 70 10.64 -0.38 -6.78
C ALA A 70 10.61 -0.02 -8.27
N LEU A 71 9.64 0.78 -8.70
CA LEU A 71 9.45 1.19 -10.09
C LEU A 71 10.12 2.54 -10.37
N ASN A 72 10.48 2.75 -11.64
CA ASN A 72 10.82 4.08 -12.14
C ASN A 72 9.57 4.96 -12.24
N ALA A 73 9.74 6.26 -12.39
CA ALA A 73 8.64 7.21 -12.46
C ALA A 73 7.73 6.96 -13.68
N ASP A 74 8.32 6.60 -14.81
CA ASP A 74 7.69 6.35 -16.11
C ASP A 74 7.09 4.94 -16.27
N ASP A 75 7.41 4.02 -15.38
CA ASP A 75 6.80 2.69 -15.37
C ASP A 75 5.29 2.78 -15.10
N VAL A 76 4.51 2.08 -15.91
CA VAL A 76 3.05 2.02 -15.81
C VAL A 76 2.64 0.85 -14.93
N ILE A 77 1.63 1.06 -14.09
CA ILE A 77 0.99 -0.01 -13.31
C ILE A 77 -0.50 -0.08 -13.61
N THR A 78 -1.04 -1.28 -13.50
CA THR A 78 -2.49 -1.52 -13.46
C THR A 78 -2.85 -2.10 -12.11
N SER A 79 -4.05 -1.81 -11.62
CA SER A 79 -4.57 -2.37 -10.37
C SER A 79 -5.89 -3.11 -10.59
N THR A 80 -6.27 -3.92 -9.61
CA THR A 80 -7.62 -4.48 -9.47
C THR A 80 -8.53 -3.51 -8.70
N HIS A 81 -9.67 -4.01 -8.21
CA HIS A 81 -10.63 -3.26 -7.40
C HIS A 81 -10.08 -2.69 -6.08
N ARG A 82 -8.89 -3.13 -5.60
CA ARG A 82 -8.19 -2.58 -4.41
C ARG A 82 -7.11 -1.55 -4.78
N GLY A 83 -7.47 -0.57 -5.61
CA GLY A 83 -6.50 0.33 -6.25
C GLY A 83 -6.00 1.52 -5.43
N HIS A 84 -6.64 1.87 -4.32
CA HIS A 84 -6.27 3.09 -3.57
C HIS A 84 -4.82 3.06 -3.10
N GLY A 85 -4.40 1.92 -2.55
CA GLY A 85 -3.02 1.70 -2.11
C GLY A 85 -2.01 1.87 -3.24
N HIS A 86 -2.30 1.37 -4.44
CA HIS A 86 -1.40 1.50 -5.60
C HIS A 86 -1.31 2.95 -6.10
N LEU A 87 -2.42 3.70 -6.09
CA LEU A 87 -2.40 5.11 -6.50
C LEU A 87 -1.51 5.93 -5.57
N ILE A 88 -1.73 5.83 -4.26
CA ILE A 88 -0.89 6.50 -3.25
C ILE A 88 0.55 5.97 -3.31
N GLY A 89 0.69 4.65 -3.44
CA GLY A 89 1.96 3.95 -3.56
C GLY A 89 2.79 4.44 -4.73
N LYS A 90 2.19 4.82 -5.87
CA LYS A 90 2.87 5.37 -7.05
C LYS A 90 3.14 6.87 -6.96
N GLY A 91 2.74 7.52 -5.88
CA GLY A 91 2.92 8.96 -5.65
C GLY A 91 1.70 9.81 -6.04
N GLY A 92 0.57 9.19 -6.35
CA GLY A 92 -0.70 9.89 -6.54
C GLY A 92 -1.21 10.50 -5.24
N GLU A 93 -1.89 11.63 -5.35
CA GLU A 93 -2.33 12.39 -4.18
C GLU A 93 -3.72 11.97 -3.72
N ALA A 94 -3.83 11.54 -2.46
CA ALA A 94 -5.07 11.00 -1.89
C ALA A 94 -6.27 11.96 -1.98
N ARG A 95 -6.02 13.28 -1.97
CA ARG A 95 -7.07 14.30 -2.08
C ARG A 95 -7.93 14.20 -3.35
N TYR A 96 -7.41 13.59 -4.41
CA TYR A 96 -8.16 13.40 -5.66
C TYR A 96 -9.07 12.17 -5.62
N MET A 97 -8.97 11.35 -4.57
CA MET A 97 -9.89 10.23 -4.29
C MET A 97 -10.96 10.60 -3.25
N THR A 98 -10.94 11.83 -2.75
CA THR A 98 -11.91 12.35 -1.78
C THR A 98 -12.78 13.42 -2.45
N ALA A 99 -14.06 13.51 -2.08
CA ALA A 99 -15.00 14.53 -2.53
C ALA A 99 -15.09 15.68 -1.53
#